data_AF-A0A1G6HQI8-F1
#
_entry.id   AF-A0A1G6HQI8-F1
#
_cell.length_a   1.000
_cell.length_b   1.000
_cell.length_c   1.000
_cell.angle_alpha   90.00
_cell.angle_beta   90.00
_cell.angle_gamma   90.00
#
_symmetry.space_group_name_H-M   'P 1'
#
loop_
_entity.id
_entity.type
_entity.pdbx_description
1 polymer ?
#
loop_
_entity_poly.entity_id
_entity_poly.type
_entity_poly.pdbx_seq_one_letter_code
_entity_poly.pdbx_strand_id
1 'polypeptide(L)'
;MFIGSYTNTKEINKRIWEEAKRLKVKRVIIGECGHAWRAAYNYSNTMNGPFDFLDPKYPQPSHICDFTLGLIRDGVIKVDKSANDDKIVTYHDPCNVARASRMGSQPGDQFSIPRDLIKSVCNNFVDMQEGAIKAKTFCCGAGAGLLTDEIMQTRINGVMPRMQAFKEVVDKNNVNFFATICAICKTQFYAMFPLYGFERDWVGGIHQLVSAAIVL
;
A
#
# COMPACT_ATOMS: atom_id res chain seq x y z
N MET A 1 6.00 3.43 18.71
CA MET A 1 6.42 3.63 17.29
C MET A 1 7.77 2.95 17.09
N PHE A 2 8.14 2.60 15.86
CA PHE A 2 9.14 1.55 15.52
C PHE A 2 10.54 1.64 16.16
N ILE A 3 10.90 2.77 16.76
CA ILE A 3 12.23 3.00 17.36
C ILE A 3 12.22 2.98 18.89
N GLY A 4 11.08 2.70 19.54
CA GLY A 4 10.96 2.68 21.02
C GLY A 4 11.13 4.03 21.72
N SER A 5 11.55 5.08 21.00
CA SER A 5 11.78 6.44 21.50
C SER A 5 10.78 7.43 20.91
N TYR A 6 9.94 8.03 21.75
CA TYR A 6 8.99 9.07 21.34
C TYR A 6 9.69 10.35 20.87
N THR A 7 10.82 10.71 21.50
CA THR A 7 11.61 11.89 21.14
C THR A 7 12.14 11.76 19.71
N ASN A 8 12.88 10.69 19.42
CA ASN A 8 13.42 10.48 18.08
C ASN A 8 12.30 10.35 17.04
N THR A 9 11.17 9.79 17.44
CA THR A 9 10.02 9.58 16.56
C THR A 9 9.46 10.92 16.11
N LYS A 10 9.25 11.83 17.06
CA LYS A 10 8.78 13.19 16.80
C LYS A 10 9.79 13.95 15.94
N GLU A 11 11.07 13.94 16.32
CA GLU A 11 12.15 14.62 15.59
C GLU A 11 12.25 14.18 14.12
N ILE A 12 12.21 12.87 13.86
CA ILE A 12 12.27 12.34 12.48
C ILE A 12 11.00 12.69 11.71
N ASN A 13 9.84 12.51 12.33
CA ASN A 13 8.55 12.76 11.67
C ASN A 13 8.39 14.25 11.29
N LYS A 14 8.83 15.17 12.15
CA LYS A 14 8.72 16.62 11.97
C LYS A 14 9.36 17.12 10.67
N ARG A 15 10.47 16.50 10.25
CA ARG A 15 11.25 16.92 9.07
C ARG A 15 10.41 17.05 7.81
N ILE A 16 9.48 16.12 7.56
CA ILE A 16 8.61 16.14 6.38
C ILE A 16 7.70 17.38 6.41
N TRP A 17 7.17 17.72 7.58
CA TRP A 17 6.20 18.79 7.77
C TRP A 17 6.84 20.19 7.81
N GLU A 18 8.02 20.30 8.40
CA GLU A 18 8.81 21.53 8.33
C GLU A 18 9.22 21.86 6.90
N GLU A 19 9.65 20.85 6.13
CA GLU A 19 9.97 21.05 4.72
C GLU A 19 8.72 21.41 3.90
N ALA A 20 7.57 20.76 4.16
CA ALA A 20 6.31 21.11 3.54
C ALA A 20 5.94 22.59 3.80
N LYS A 21 6.13 23.06 5.04
CA LYS A 21 5.89 24.46 5.43
C LYS A 21 6.89 25.41 4.77
N ARG A 22 8.18 25.07 4.75
CA ARG A 22 9.25 25.88 4.13
C ARG A 22 9.02 26.06 2.63
N LEU A 23 8.63 24.97 1.95
CA LEU A 23 8.32 24.97 0.52
C LEU A 23 6.93 25.55 0.19
N LYS A 24 6.11 25.86 1.20
CA LYS A 24 4.75 26.39 1.04
C LYS A 24 3.87 25.49 0.16
N VAL A 25 4.03 24.17 0.30
CA VAL A 25 3.20 23.22 -0.46
C VAL A 25 1.77 23.25 0.04
N LYS A 26 0.82 22.98 -0.86
CA LYS A 26 -0.61 22.93 -0.50
C LYS A 26 -1.06 21.56 0.02
N ARG A 27 -0.31 20.50 -0.27
CA ARG A 27 -0.69 19.13 0.06
C ARG A 27 0.55 18.27 0.27
N VAL A 28 0.48 17.34 1.22
CA VAL A 28 1.46 16.27 1.41
C VAL A 28 0.79 14.94 1.07
N ILE A 29 1.34 14.24 0.07
CA ILE A 29 0.84 12.95 -0.39
C ILE A 29 1.82 11.86 0.01
N ILE A 30 1.35 10.87 0.76
CA ILE A 30 2.16 9.74 1.19
C ILE A 30 2.07 8.65 0.14
N GLY A 31 3.23 8.21 -0.34
CA GLY A 31 3.36 7.14 -1.32
C GLY A 31 2.98 5.75 -0.78
N GLU A 32 3.24 4.72 -1.59
CA GLU A 32 2.90 3.33 -1.28
C GLU A 32 3.77 2.73 -0.16
N CYS A 33 3.46 3.05 1.08
CA CYS A 33 4.02 2.38 2.24
C CYS A 33 3.02 2.43 3.39
N GLY A 34 2.43 1.28 3.74
CA GLY A 34 1.52 1.21 4.90
C GLY A 34 2.17 1.69 6.20
N HIS A 35 3.50 1.56 6.35
CA HIS A 35 4.24 2.04 7.51
C HIS A 35 4.34 3.58 7.53
N ALA A 36 4.73 4.18 6.40
CA ALA A 36 4.77 5.64 6.26
C ALA A 36 3.37 6.23 6.38
N TRP A 37 2.36 5.57 5.78
CA TRP A 37 0.97 5.99 5.87
C TRP A 37 0.47 5.98 7.31
N ARG A 38 0.71 4.91 8.06
CA ARG A 38 0.34 4.87 9.47
C ARG A 38 1.06 5.95 10.28
N ALA A 39 2.34 6.19 10.01
CA ALA A 39 3.11 7.25 10.66
C ALA A 39 2.50 8.64 10.38
N ALA A 40 2.12 8.89 9.13
CA ALA A 40 1.48 10.12 8.69
C ALA A 40 0.07 10.28 9.30
N TYR A 41 -0.81 9.33 9.01
CA TYR A 41 -2.24 9.38 9.31
C TYR A 41 -2.54 9.35 10.81
N ASN A 42 -1.92 8.46 11.60
CA ASN A 42 -2.28 8.34 13.02
C ASN A 42 -1.58 9.35 13.94
N TYR A 43 -0.36 9.78 13.58
CA TYR A 43 0.53 10.39 14.57
C TYR A 43 1.00 11.79 14.20
N SER A 44 1.07 12.14 12.92
CA SER A 44 1.83 13.32 12.53
C SER A 44 1.17 14.63 12.96
N ASN A 45 -0.16 14.72 12.89
CA ASN A 45 -0.90 15.88 13.39
C ASN A 45 -0.73 16.01 14.93
N THR A 46 -0.93 14.91 15.66
CA THR A 46 -0.73 14.87 17.12
C THR A 46 0.68 15.26 17.55
N MET A 47 1.71 14.88 16.80
CA MET A 47 3.11 15.14 17.15
C MET A 47 3.59 16.54 16.79
N ASN A 48 3.11 17.10 15.68
CA ASN A 48 3.64 18.36 15.11
C ASN A 48 2.66 19.53 15.16
N GLY A 49 1.44 19.30 15.66
CA GLY A 49 0.36 20.27 15.65
C GLY A 49 -0.47 20.21 14.35
N PRO A 50 -1.54 21.02 14.29
CA PRO A 50 -2.45 21.04 13.16
C PRO A 50 -1.74 21.48 11.87
N PHE A 51 -2.15 20.87 10.75
CA PHE A 51 -1.59 21.15 9.44
C PHE A 51 -2.28 22.33 8.74
N ASP A 52 -2.53 23.41 9.47
CA ASP A 52 -3.31 24.58 9.00
C ASP A 52 -2.65 25.33 7.84
N PHE A 53 -1.36 25.09 7.59
CA PHE A 53 -0.64 25.65 6.45
C PHE A 53 -0.90 24.91 5.13
N LEU A 54 -1.52 23.73 5.18
CA LEU A 54 -1.94 22.96 4.01
C LEU A 54 -3.36 23.39 3.58
N ASP A 55 -3.72 23.11 2.34
CA ASP A 55 -5.05 23.46 1.82
C ASP A 55 -6.13 22.60 2.50
N PRO A 56 -7.08 23.21 3.23
CA PRO A 56 -8.11 22.49 3.99
C PRO A 56 -9.17 21.85 3.08
N LYS A 57 -9.20 22.18 1.78
CA LYS A 57 -10.11 21.53 0.82
C LYS A 57 -9.80 20.04 0.63
N TYR A 58 -8.65 19.59 1.11
CA TYR A 58 -8.13 18.27 0.84
C TYR A 58 -7.76 17.53 2.13
N PRO A 59 -7.90 16.18 2.17
CA PRO A 59 -7.49 15.38 3.32
C PRO A 59 -5.99 15.54 3.63
N GLN A 60 -5.65 15.76 4.90
CA GLN A 60 -4.26 15.91 5.35
C GLN A 60 -3.94 14.92 6.48
N PRO A 61 -2.99 13.98 6.27
CA PRO A 61 -2.32 13.66 5.00
C PRO A 61 -3.25 13.02 3.97
N SER A 62 -2.86 13.08 2.69
CA SER A 62 -3.48 12.31 1.60
C SER A 62 -2.68 11.03 1.31
N HIS A 63 -3.37 9.93 0.95
CA HIS A 63 -2.70 8.71 0.45
C HIS A 63 -2.66 8.74 -1.08
N ILE A 64 -1.56 8.26 -1.67
CA ILE A 64 -1.38 8.29 -3.13
C ILE A 64 -2.47 7.55 -3.90
N CYS A 65 -3.00 6.43 -3.38
CA CYS A 65 -4.07 5.70 -4.06
C CYS A 65 -5.38 6.49 -4.17
N ASP A 66 -5.75 7.22 -3.11
CA ASP A 66 -6.95 8.07 -3.11
C ASP A 66 -6.77 9.24 -4.08
N PHE A 67 -5.60 9.87 -4.04
CA PHE A 67 -5.24 10.95 -4.97
C PHE A 67 -5.30 10.50 -6.43
N THR A 68 -4.63 9.40 -6.78
CA THR A 68 -4.58 8.89 -8.16
C THR A 68 -5.95 8.43 -8.64
N LEU A 69 -6.74 7.75 -7.78
CA LEU A 69 -8.10 7.34 -8.14
C LEU A 69 -8.99 8.56 -8.42
N GLY A 70 -8.87 9.63 -7.64
CA GLY A 70 -9.56 10.90 -7.89
C GLY A 70 -9.20 11.48 -9.25
N LEU A 71 -7.91 11.57 -9.58
CA LEU A 71 -7.47 12.09 -10.88
C LEU A 71 -8.00 11.29 -12.09
N ILE A 72 -8.10 9.97 -11.96
CA ILE A 72 -8.68 9.12 -13.00
C ILE A 72 -10.20 9.34 -13.10
N ARG A 73 -10.91 9.42 -11.96
CA ARG A 73 -12.36 9.68 -11.93
C ARG A 73 -12.73 11.04 -12.49
N ASP A 74 -11.90 12.05 -12.24
CA ASP A 74 -12.08 13.42 -12.74
C ASP A 74 -11.67 13.56 -14.22
N GLY A 75 -11.20 12.49 -14.87
CA GLY A 75 -10.76 12.50 -16.26
C GLY A 75 -9.47 13.28 -16.51
N VAL A 76 -8.73 13.65 -15.46
CA VAL A 76 -7.43 14.33 -15.56
C VAL A 76 -6.36 13.37 -16.07
N ILE A 77 -6.36 12.13 -15.57
CA ILE A 77 -5.52 11.06 -16.08
C ILE A 77 -6.37 10.16 -16.98
N LYS A 78 -5.98 10.06 -18.24
CA LYS A 78 -6.56 9.08 -19.17
C LYS A 78 -5.79 7.76 -19.05
N VAL A 79 -6.51 6.66 -19.07
CA VAL A 79 -5.94 5.32 -18.90
C VAL A 79 -6.43 4.38 -19.99
N ASP A 80 -5.52 3.53 -20.45
CA ASP A 80 -5.80 2.36 -21.28
C ASP A 80 -5.57 1.11 -20.45
N LYS A 81 -6.67 0.44 -20.09
CA LYS A 81 -6.63 -0.77 -19.26
C LYS A 81 -5.96 -1.95 -19.97
N SER A 82 -5.98 -1.96 -21.31
CA SER A 82 -5.45 -3.07 -22.11
C SER A 82 -3.93 -3.24 -21.96
N ALA A 83 -3.24 -2.18 -21.52
CA ALA A 83 -1.81 -2.21 -21.20
C ALA A 83 -1.46 -3.16 -20.04
N ASN A 84 -2.45 -3.66 -19.30
CA ASN A 84 -2.28 -4.65 -18.24
C ASN A 84 -3.01 -5.97 -18.52
N ASP A 85 -3.42 -6.26 -19.76
CA ASP A 85 -4.16 -7.49 -20.10
C ASP A 85 -3.30 -8.77 -19.99
N ASP A 86 -1.98 -8.62 -19.99
CA ASP A 86 -1.02 -9.69 -19.68
C ASP A 86 -1.07 -10.14 -18.21
N LYS A 87 -1.71 -9.35 -17.33
CA LYS A 87 -1.76 -9.59 -15.89
C LYS A 87 -3.15 -10.01 -15.46
N ILE A 88 -3.22 -11.05 -14.64
CA ILE A 88 -4.36 -11.38 -13.77
C ILE A 88 -3.96 -10.97 -12.36
N VAL A 89 -4.53 -9.87 -11.89
CA VAL A 89 -4.10 -9.18 -10.67
C VAL A 89 -4.90 -9.66 -9.46
N THR A 90 -4.21 -9.95 -8.36
CA THR A 90 -4.79 -9.98 -7.01
C THR A 90 -4.18 -8.90 -6.11
N TYR A 91 -4.75 -8.69 -4.94
CA TYR A 91 -4.35 -7.61 -4.03
C TYR A 91 -4.11 -8.08 -2.60
N HIS A 92 -3.00 -7.66 -2.01
CA HIS A 92 -2.71 -7.80 -0.59
C HIS A 92 -3.00 -6.53 0.18
N ASP A 93 -4.00 -6.62 1.06
CA ASP A 93 -4.32 -5.62 2.08
C ASP A 93 -3.20 -5.57 3.15
N PRO A 94 -2.37 -4.50 3.20
CA PRO A 94 -1.29 -4.42 4.18
C PRO A 94 -1.85 -4.17 5.58
N CYS A 95 -1.31 -4.84 6.59
CA CYS A 95 -1.83 -4.77 7.97
C CYS A 95 -1.91 -3.35 8.55
N ASN A 96 -0.94 -2.47 8.24
CA ASN A 96 -0.96 -1.09 8.73
C ASN A 96 -2.12 -0.27 8.16
N VAL A 97 -2.55 -0.57 6.93
CA VAL A 97 -3.71 0.09 6.29
C VAL A 97 -5.00 -0.61 6.69
N ALA A 98 -5.02 -1.94 6.64
CA ALA A 98 -6.20 -2.75 6.88
C ALA A 98 -6.71 -2.71 8.33
N ARG A 99 -5.80 -2.63 9.31
CA ARG A 99 -6.15 -2.74 10.74
C ARG A 99 -5.74 -1.53 11.59
N ALA A 100 -4.73 -0.77 11.17
CA ALA A 100 -4.15 0.26 12.03
C ALA A 100 -4.38 1.69 11.56
N SER A 101 -4.99 1.90 10.40
CA SER A 101 -5.32 3.23 9.86
C SER A 101 -6.56 3.15 8.98
N ARG A 102 -6.93 4.28 8.37
CA ARG A 102 -7.95 4.36 7.32
C ARG A 102 -7.37 5.05 6.10
N MET A 103 -8.13 5.12 5.03
CA MET A 103 -7.86 5.86 3.81
C MET A 103 -9.21 6.42 3.34
N GLY A 104 -9.21 7.50 2.56
CA GLY A 104 -10.43 8.08 2.06
C GLY A 104 -11.27 8.77 3.14
N SER A 105 -12.53 9.02 2.80
CA SER A 105 -13.45 9.81 3.62
C SER A 105 -14.53 8.96 4.29
N GLN A 106 -14.79 7.76 3.76
CA GLN A 106 -15.86 6.88 4.23
C GLN A 106 -15.29 5.64 4.95
N PRO A 107 -16.04 5.06 5.91
CA PRO A 107 -15.68 3.78 6.49
C PRO A 107 -15.54 2.69 5.42
N GLY A 108 -14.40 2.01 5.38
CA GLY A 108 -14.13 0.94 4.42
C GLY A 108 -13.36 1.37 3.17
N ASP A 109 -13.14 2.67 2.98
CA ASP A 109 -12.37 3.22 1.86
C ASP A 109 -10.93 2.69 1.80
N GLN A 110 -10.34 2.32 2.94
CA GLN A 110 -9.04 1.65 2.99
C GLN A 110 -9.00 0.29 2.28
N PHE A 111 -10.17 -0.30 2.00
CA PHE A 111 -10.31 -1.55 1.27
C PHE A 111 -10.81 -1.34 -0.16
N SER A 112 -11.75 -0.41 -0.39
CA SER A 112 -12.31 -0.15 -1.72
C SER A 112 -11.36 0.67 -2.59
N ILE A 113 -10.75 1.75 -2.09
CA ILE A 113 -9.90 2.64 -2.91
C ILE A 113 -8.77 1.88 -3.63
N PRO A 114 -7.98 1.01 -2.98
CA PRO A 114 -6.93 0.27 -3.68
C PRO A 114 -7.51 -0.65 -4.77
N ARG A 115 -8.66 -1.28 -4.53
CA ARG A 115 -9.32 -2.18 -5.48
C ARG A 115 -9.93 -1.42 -6.65
N ASP A 116 -10.58 -0.30 -6.39
CA ASP A 116 -11.16 0.58 -7.39
C ASP A 116 -10.07 1.15 -8.30
N LEU A 117 -8.92 1.53 -7.73
CA LEU A 117 -7.76 1.98 -8.50
C LEU A 117 -7.19 0.86 -9.38
N ILE A 118 -7.07 -0.38 -8.88
CA ILE A 118 -6.65 -1.51 -9.74
C ILE A 118 -7.66 -1.73 -10.87
N LYS A 119 -8.96 -1.75 -10.56
CA LYS A 119 -10.04 -1.97 -11.54
C LYS A 119 -10.17 -0.84 -12.55
N SER A 120 -9.68 0.37 -12.26
CA SER A 120 -9.66 1.47 -13.23
C SER A 120 -8.51 1.34 -14.24
N VAL A 121 -7.46 0.58 -13.94
CA VAL A 121 -6.25 0.46 -14.79
C VAL A 121 -5.96 -0.96 -15.29
N CYS A 122 -6.74 -1.95 -14.87
CA CYS A 122 -6.57 -3.36 -15.24
C CYS A 122 -7.93 -4.03 -15.47
N ASN A 123 -8.03 -4.86 -16.52
CA ASN A 123 -9.25 -5.60 -16.85
C ASN A 123 -9.44 -6.87 -16.00
N ASN A 124 -8.35 -7.54 -15.63
CA ASN A 124 -8.39 -8.82 -14.96
C ASN A 124 -7.99 -8.68 -13.48
N PHE A 125 -8.98 -8.55 -12.61
CA PHE A 125 -8.77 -8.49 -11.16
C PHE A 125 -9.58 -9.56 -10.44
N VAL A 126 -8.93 -10.28 -9.52
CA VAL A 126 -9.56 -11.26 -8.64
C VAL A 126 -9.04 -11.12 -7.22
N ASP A 127 -9.96 -10.97 -6.27
CA ASP A 127 -9.62 -10.99 -4.84
C ASP A 127 -9.30 -12.42 -4.37
N MET A 128 -8.45 -12.53 -3.35
CA MET A 128 -8.28 -13.77 -2.60
C MET A 128 -9.55 -14.12 -1.81
N GLN A 129 -9.64 -15.34 -1.28
CA GLN A 129 -10.74 -15.78 -0.45
C GLN A 129 -11.07 -14.81 0.70
N GLU A 130 -12.36 -14.69 1.05
CA GLU A 130 -12.87 -13.70 2.01
C GLU A 130 -12.16 -13.78 3.38
N GLY A 131 -11.79 -14.98 3.80
CA GLY A 131 -11.05 -15.23 5.05
C GLY A 131 -9.62 -14.67 5.09
N ALA A 132 -9.08 -14.23 3.96
CA ALA A 132 -7.70 -13.78 3.82
C ALA A 132 -7.56 -12.33 3.33
N ILE A 133 -8.63 -11.55 3.27
CA ILE A 133 -8.63 -10.17 2.78
C ILE A 133 -9.17 -9.18 3.82
N LYS A 134 -9.04 -7.88 3.53
CA LYS A 134 -9.53 -6.78 4.36
C LYS A 134 -9.02 -6.91 5.81
N ALA A 135 -9.87 -6.73 6.82
CA ALA A 135 -9.47 -6.84 8.23
C ALA A 135 -8.93 -8.25 8.60
N LYS A 136 -9.41 -9.30 7.92
CA LYS A 136 -8.99 -10.70 8.09
C LYS A 136 -7.64 -11.02 7.40
N THR A 137 -7.01 -10.03 6.75
CA THR A 137 -5.73 -10.19 6.03
C THR A 137 -4.62 -10.82 6.89
N PHE A 138 -3.94 -11.84 6.35
CA PHE A 138 -2.68 -12.35 6.87
C PHE A 138 -1.54 -11.35 6.67
N CYS A 139 -0.64 -11.27 7.66
CA CYS A 139 0.57 -10.46 7.62
C CYS A 139 1.54 -10.96 6.54
N CYS A 140 2.39 -10.06 6.02
CA CYS A 140 3.52 -10.45 5.17
C CYS A 140 4.71 -11.06 5.94
N GLY A 141 4.73 -10.93 7.28
CA GLY A 141 5.81 -11.47 8.12
C GLY A 141 7.03 -10.56 8.32
N ALA A 142 7.05 -9.35 7.74
CA ALA A 142 8.24 -8.48 7.73
C ALA A 142 8.10 -7.13 8.46
N GLY A 143 6.93 -6.81 9.00
CA GLY A 143 6.73 -5.57 9.75
C GLY A 143 7.48 -5.57 11.09
N ALA A 144 7.43 -4.45 11.82
CA ALA A 144 7.91 -4.35 13.21
C ALA A 144 9.39 -4.72 13.44
N GLY A 145 10.26 -4.39 12.49
CA GLY A 145 11.70 -4.69 12.58
C GLY A 145 12.07 -6.10 12.12
N LEU A 146 11.11 -6.87 11.60
CA LEU A 146 11.37 -8.23 11.16
C LEU A 146 11.99 -8.34 9.76
N LEU A 147 12.01 -7.26 8.98
CA LEU A 147 12.65 -7.23 7.66
C LEU A 147 14.18 -7.08 7.77
N THR A 148 14.82 -8.05 8.42
CA THR A 148 16.28 -8.22 8.47
C THR A 148 16.65 -9.62 8.01
N ASP A 149 17.86 -9.79 7.49
CA ASP A 149 18.33 -11.08 6.97
C ASP A 149 18.70 -12.05 8.10
N GLU A 150 19.03 -11.53 9.29
CA GLU A 150 19.37 -12.32 10.49
C GLU A 150 18.23 -13.22 10.98
N ILE A 151 16.99 -12.93 10.59
CA ILE A 151 15.80 -13.67 11.03
C ILE A 151 15.01 -14.24 9.84
N MET A 152 15.71 -14.60 8.76
CA MET A 152 15.08 -15.16 7.54
C MET A 152 14.11 -16.31 7.84
N GLN A 153 14.46 -17.22 8.76
CA GLN A 153 13.58 -18.33 9.13
C GLN A 153 12.24 -17.85 9.71
N THR A 154 12.26 -16.82 10.55
CA THR A 154 11.04 -16.19 11.10
C THR A 154 10.21 -15.55 9.99
N ARG A 155 10.87 -14.87 9.04
CA ARG A 155 10.21 -14.25 7.88
C ARG A 155 9.51 -15.28 7.00
N ILE A 156 10.18 -16.41 6.71
CA ILE A 156 9.63 -17.53 5.94
C ILE A 156 8.41 -18.12 6.67
N ASN A 157 8.57 -18.46 7.95
CA ASN A 157 7.47 -19.05 8.71
C ASN A 157 6.27 -18.08 8.86
N GLY A 158 6.56 -16.79 9.07
CA GLY A 158 5.55 -15.76 9.29
C GLY A 158 4.73 -15.41 8.05
N VAL A 159 5.28 -15.57 6.84
CA VAL A 159 4.57 -15.30 5.58
C VAL A 159 3.70 -16.49 5.14
N MET A 160 3.93 -17.69 5.68
CA MET A 160 3.33 -18.94 5.20
C MET A 160 1.79 -18.88 5.04
N PRO A 161 0.98 -18.39 5.99
CA PRO A 161 -0.48 -18.32 5.80
C PRO A 161 -0.89 -17.43 4.62
N ARG A 162 -0.12 -16.36 4.36
CA ARG A 162 -0.34 -15.49 3.20
C ARG A 162 0.02 -16.19 1.90
N MET A 163 1.13 -16.93 1.86
CA MET A 163 1.53 -17.68 0.67
C MET A 163 0.55 -18.80 0.33
N GLN A 164 -0.04 -19.45 1.33
CA GLN A 164 -1.11 -20.45 1.13
C GLN A 164 -2.36 -19.81 0.49
N ALA A 165 -2.81 -18.67 1.03
CA ALA A 165 -3.95 -17.94 0.44
C ALA A 165 -3.66 -17.42 -0.98
N PHE A 166 -2.40 -17.03 -1.25
CA PHE A 166 -1.99 -16.63 -2.60
C PHE A 166 -1.96 -17.82 -3.56
N LYS A 167 -1.36 -18.94 -3.16
CA LYS A 167 -1.33 -20.17 -3.96
C LYS A 167 -2.74 -20.61 -4.37
N GLU A 168 -3.69 -20.57 -3.45
CA GLU A 168 -5.07 -20.95 -3.75
C GLU A 168 -5.70 -20.12 -4.88
N VAL A 169 -5.48 -18.80 -4.89
CA VAL A 169 -6.03 -17.93 -5.95
C VAL A 169 -5.23 -18.07 -7.25
N VAL A 170 -3.92 -18.35 -7.19
CA VAL A 170 -3.12 -18.70 -8.37
C VAL A 170 -3.66 -19.98 -9.01
N ASP A 171 -3.83 -21.06 -8.24
CA ASP A 171 -4.28 -22.35 -8.75
C ASP A 171 -5.71 -22.30 -9.33
N LYS A 172 -6.59 -21.46 -8.76
CA LYS A 172 -8.00 -21.34 -9.20
C LYS A 172 -8.21 -20.34 -10.34
N ASN A 173 -7.42 -19.27 -10.39
CA ASN A 173 -7.69 -18.13 -11.25
C ASN A 173 -6.51 -17.74 -12.15
N ASN A 174 -5.42 -18.50 -12.14
CA ASN A 174 -4.20 -18.24 -12.91
C ASN A 174 -3.60 -16.85 -12.64
N VAL A 175 -3.72 -16.36 -11.41
CA VAL A 175 -3.13 -15.09 -10.98
C VAL A 175 -1.63 -15.10 -11.23
N ASN A 176 -1.12 -14.05 -11.87
CA ASN A 176 0.30 -13.86 -12.16
C ASN A 176 0.83 -12.49 -11.70
N PHE A 177 0.00 -11.68 -11.02
CA PHE A 177 0.44 -10.41 -10.44
C PHE A 177 -0.23 -10.16 -9.08
N PHE A 178 0.58 -9.77 -8.10
CA PHE A 178 0.24 -9.58 -6.70
C PHE A 178 0.52 -8.13 -6.31
N ALA A 179 -0.51 -7.30 -6.38
CA ALA A 179 -0.41 -5.88 -6.09
C ALA A 179 -0.46 -5.61 -4.58
N THR A 180 0.30 -4.61 -4.10
CA THR A 180 0.19 -4.12 -2.73
C THR A 180 0.64 -2.67 -2.58
N ILE A 181 0.06 -1.94 -1.61
CA ILE A 181 0.36 -0.54 -1.33
C ILE A 181 1.38 -0.35 -0.19
N CYS A 182 2.21 -1.36 0.06
CA CYS A 182 3.20 -1.31 1.14
C CYS A 182 4.59 -1.73 0.68
N ALA A 183 5.55 -0.79 0.65
CA ALA A 183 6.94 -1.06 0.32
C ALA A 183 7.55 -2.26 1.06
N ILE A 184 7.34 -2.36 2.38
CA ILE A 184 7.84 -3.50 3.19
C ILE A 184 7.20 -4.82 2.76
N CYS A 185 5.90 -4.81 2.42
CA CYS A 185 5.23 -5.99 1.91
C CYS A 185 5.83 -6.39 0.56
N LYS A 186 6.06 -5.43 -0.36
CA LYS A 186 6.70 -5.67 -1.66
C LYS A 186 8.07 -6.32 -1.49
N THR A 187 8.94 -5.73 -0.67
CA THR A 187 10.29 -6.26 -0.42
C THR A 187 10.24 -7.67 0.17
N GLN A 188 9.31 -7.93 1.09
CA GLN A 188 9.17 -9.25 1.69
C GLN A 188 8.70 -10.29 0.69
N PHE A 189 7.63 -10.02 -0.06
CA PHE A 189 7.14 -10.97 -1.06
C PHE A 189 8.15 -11.21 -2.18
N TYR A 190 8.88 -10.19 -2.60
CA TYR A 190 9.95 -10.33 -3.60
C TYR A 190 11.02 -11.33 -3.15
N ALA A 191 11.35 -11.35 -1.87
CA ALA A 191 12.28 -12.34 -1.31
C ALA A 191 11.64 -13.73 -1.12
N MET A 192 10.36 -13.79 -0.74
CA MET A 192 9.68 -15.05 -0.39
C MET A 192 9.15 -15.81 -1.61
N PHE A 193 8.72 -15.14 -2.66
CA PHE A 193 8.06 -15.77 -3.82
C PHE A 193 8.85 -16.95 -4.41
N PRO A 194 10.16 -16.85 -4.68
CA PRO A 194 10.95 -17.97 -5.18
C PRO A 194 10.99 -19.18 -4.24
N LEU A 195 10.96 -18.96 -2.92
CA LEU A 195 10.97 -20.02 -1.91
C LEU A 195 9.64 -20.81 -1.87
N TYR A 196 8.58 -20.23 -2.44
CA TYR A 196 7.25 -20.84 -2.55
C TYR A 196 6.90 -21.21 -3.99
N GLY A 197 7.86 -21.17 -4.92
CA GLY A 197 7.67 -21.59 -6.32
C GLY A 197 6.98 -20.56 -7.21
N PHE A 198 7.04 -19.27 -6.86
CA PHE A 198 6.52 -18.17 -7.67
C PHE A 198 7.65 -17.30 -8.22
N GLU A 199 7.41 -16.67 -9.37
CA GLU A 199 8.35 -15.71 -9.93
C GLU A 199 8.48 -14.48 -9.04
N ARG A 200 9.71 -13.99 -8.92
CA ARG A 200 10.06 -12.89 -8.02
C ARG A 200 9.38 -11.57 -8.38
N ASP A 201 9.15 -11.33 -9.67
CA ASP A 201 8.54 -10.12 -10.23
C ASP A 201 7.01 -10.14 -10.25
N TRP A 202 6.38 -11.24 -9.80
CA TRP A 202 4.92 -11.30 -9.63
C TRP A 202 4.42 -10.35 -8.53
N VAL A 203 5.27 -9.73 -7.71
CA VAL A 203 4.84 -8.71 -6.75
C VAL A 203 5.15 -7.30 -7.23
N GLY A 204 4.19 -6.40 -7.08
CA GLY A 204 4.36 -5.00 -7.46
C GLY A 204 3.49 -4.02 -6.69
N GLY A 205 3.66 -2.74 -7.02
CA GLY A 205 2.82 -1.65 -6.53
C GLY A 205 1.56 -1.51 -7.37
N ILE A 206 0.49 -0.91 -6.82
CA ILE A 206 -0.66 -0.52 -7.64
C ILE A 206 -0.22 0.55 -8.65
N HIS A 207 0.68 1.46 -8.25
CA HIS A 207 1.18 2.51 -9.13
C HIS A 207 2.07 2.00 -10.27
N GLN A 208 2.53 0.74 -10.23
CA GLN A 208 3.14 0.09 -11.38
C GLN A 208 2.10 -0.22 -12.47
N LEU A 209 0.91 -0.71 -12.07
CA LEU A 209 -0.22 -0.93 -12.98
C LEU A 209 -0.74 0.40 -13.54
N VAL A 210 -0.83 1.43 -12.69
CA VAL A 210 -1.20 2.78 -13.12
C VAL A 210 -0.20 3.29 -14.15
N SER A 211 1.10 3.20 -13.87
CA SER A 211 2.14 3.68 -14.78
C SER A 211 2.08 3.01 -16.15
N ALA A 212 1.76 1.71 -16.22
CA ALA A 212 1.60 1.00 -17.48
C ALA A 212 0.36 1.47 -18.27
N ALA A 213 -0.71 1.87 -17.57
CA ALA A 213 -1.98 2.24 -18.19
C ALA A 213 -2.10 3.72 -18.57
N ILE A 214 -1.24 4.62 -18.10
CA ILE A 214 -1.34 6.06 -18.42
C ILE A 214 -1.14 6.28 -19.92
N VAL A 215 -2.08 7.02 -20.53
CA VAL A 215 -1.96 7.53 -21.90
C VAL A 215 -1.46 8.98 -21.82
N LEU A 216 -0.25 9.22 -22.34
CA LEU A 216 0.37 10.55 -22.41
C LEU A 216 -0.12 11.35 -23.61
#